data_AF-A0A1G6VW99-F1
#
_entry.id   AF-A0A1G6VW99-F1
#
_cell.length_a   1.000
_cell.length_b   1.000
_cell.length_c   1.000
_cell.angle_alpha   90.00
_cell.angle_beta   90.00
_cell.angle_gamma   90.00
#
_symmetry.space_group_name_H-M   'P 1'
#
loop_
_entity.id
_entity.type
_entity.pdbx_description
1 polymer ?
#
loop_
_entity_poly.entity_id
_entity_poly.type
_entity_poly.pdbx_seq_one_letter_code
_entity_poly.pdbx_strand_id
1 'polypeptide(L)'
;MDQHSNEEQEYPEPETVLAIRGAIATGRQGGPKGPEGHWLNEFWQIGQALRDHGDMLHGFQGTARRGLLSTSTRYLAINEPVYGGVQNEH
;
A
#
# COMPACT_ATOMS: atom_id res chain seq x y z
N MET A 1 -15.65 -39.43 -29.90
CA MET A 1 -14.48 -38.54 -29.70
C MET A 1 -14.95 -37.52 -28.70
N ASP A 2 -15.01 -38.00 -27.47
CA ASP A 2 -15.89 -37.51 -26.44
C ASP A 2 -15.30 -36.27 -25.77
N GLN A 3 -16.16 -35.28 -25.66
CA GLN A 3 -15.97 -34.01 -25.00
C GLN A 3 -15.45 -34.31 -23.58
N HIS A 4 -14.25 -33.82 -23.27
CA HIS A 4 -13.69 -33.91 -21.93
C HIS A 4 -14.60 -33.14 -20.98
N SER A 5 -15.49 -33.85 -20.30
CA SER A 5 -16.26 -33.36 -19.17
C SER A 5 -15.28 -33.01 -18.05
N ASN A 6 -14.76 -31.79 -18.10
CA ASN A 6 -13.80 -31.22 -17.15
C ASN A 6 -14.53 -30.68 -15.89
N GLU A 7 -15.60 -31.36 -15.46
CA GLU A 7 -16.51 -30.88 -14.41
C GLU A 7 -16.17 -31.47 -13.03
N GLU A 8 -15.21 -32.39 -12.93
CA GLU A 8 -14.83 -33.06 -11.67
C GLU A 8 -13.41 -32.70 -11.17
N GLN A 9 -12.75 -31.72 -11.79
CA GLN A 9 -11.41 -31.33 -11.34
C GLN A 9 -11.49 -30.48 -10.07
N GLU A 10 -11.18 -31.08 -8.92
CA GLU A 10 -11.22 -30.43 -7.59
C GLU A 10 -10.29 -29.21 -7.48
N TYR A 11 -9.22 -29.17 -8.29
CA TYR A 11 -8.27 -28.07 -8.33
C TYR A 11 -7.98 -27.62 -9.77
N PRO A 12 -7.81 -26.30 -9.99
CA PRO A 12 -7.42 -25.78 -11.30
C PRO A 12 -6.01 -26.23 -11.68
N GLU A 13 -5.76 -26.31 -12.98
CA GLU A 13 -4.44 -26.63 -13.51
C GLU A 13 -3.34 -25.71 -12.94
N PRO A 14 -2.13 -26.22 -12.65
CA PRO A 14 -1.03 -25.42 -12.10
C PRO A 14 -0.74 -24.15 -12.89
N GLU A 15 -0.84 -24.21 -14.22
CA GLU A 15 -0.64 -23.08 -15.13
C GLU A 15 -1.68 -21.99 -14.90
N THR A 16 -2.94 -22.37 -14.61
CA THR A 16 -4.02 -21.44 -14.27
C THR A 16 -3.71 -20.73 -12.96
N VAL A 17 -3.24 -21.47 -11.95
CA VAL A 17 -2.82 -20.90 -10.67
C VAL A 17 -1.65 -19.93 -10.85
N LEU A 18 -0.67 -20.29 -11.67
CA LEU A 18 0.48 -19.43 -11.97
C LEU A 18 0.06 -18.17 -12.72
N ALA A 19 -0.85 -18.28 -13.69
CA ALA A 19 -1.38 -17.13 -14.42
C ALA A 19 -2.13 -16.16 -13.49
N ILE A 20 -2.96 -16.69 -12.58
CA ILE A 20 -3.65 -15.89 -11.55
C ILE A 20 -2.64 -15.17 -10.65
N ARG A 21 -1.64 -15.90 -10.14
CA ARG A 21 -0.58 -15.32 -9.30
C ARG A 21 0.20 -14.22 -10.04
N GLY A 22 0.51 -14.47 -11.31
CA GLY A 22 1.19 -13.50 -12.19
C GLY A 22 0.35 -12.24 -12.40
N ALA A 23 -0.95 -12.38 -12.65
CA ALA A 23 -1.86 -11.24 -12.82
C ALA A 23 -1.94 -10.37 -11.56
N ILE A 24 -2.08 -11.00 -10.38
CA ILE A 24 -2.08 -10.29 -9.08
C ILE A 24 -0.75 -9.57 -8.87
N ALA A 25 0.38 -10.27 -9.08
CA ALA A 25 1.70 -9.69 -8.89
C ALA A 25 1.94 -8.48 -9.82
N THR A 26 1.49 -8.59 -11.07
CA THR A 26 1.56 -7.51 -12.06
C THR A 26 0.74 -6.30 -11.62
N GLY A 27 -0.50 -6.50 -11.17
CA GLY A 27 -1.36 -5.42 -10.65
C GLY A 27 -0.75 -4.72 -9.43
N ARG A 28 -0.17 -5.50 -8.50
CA ARG A 28 0.50 -4.96 -7.31
C ARG A 28 1.70 -4.07 -7.64
N GLN A 29 2.39 -4.36 -8.74
CA GLN A 29 3.54 -3.59 -9.20
C GLN A 29 3.14 -2.41 -10.09
N GLY A 30 1.85 -2.28 -10.45
CA GLY A 30 1.40 -1.28 -11.42
C GLY A 30 1.75 -1.61 -12.87
N GLY A 31 1.98 -2.89 -13.17
CA GLY A 31 2.23 -3.35 -14.53
C GLY A 31 0.99 -3.24 -15.42
N PRO A 32 1.15 -3.41 -16.74
CA PRO A 32 0.06 -3.23 -17.70
C PRO A 32 -1.09 -4.21 -17.44
N LYS A 33 -2.32 -3.72 -17.58
CA LYS A 33 -3.51 -4.57 -17.61
C LYS A 33 -3.56 -5.34 -18.93
N GLY A 34 -4.11 -6.56 -18.88
CA GLY A 34 -4.35 -7.35 -20.09
C GLY A 34 -5.40 -6.73 -21.01
N PRO A 35 -5.63 -7.35 -22.20
CA PRO A 35 -6.66 -6.93 -23.14
C PRO A 35 -8.05 -6.86 -22.49
N GLU A 36 -8.92 -6.00 -23.02
CA GLU A 36 -10.28 -5.85 -22.50
C GLU A 36 -11.06 -7.18 -22.58
N GLY A 37 -11.84 -7.48 -21.54
CA GLY A 37 -12.59 -8.73 -21.42
C GLY A 37 -11.76 -9.97 -21.04
N HIS A 38 -10.43 -9.87 -20.94
CA HIS A 38 -9.61 -11.00 -20.51
C HIS A 38 -9.86 -11.36 -19.04
N TRP A 39 -10.17 -12.62 -18.74
CA TRP A 39 -10.57 -13.08 -17.40
C TRP A 39 -9.52 -12.81 -16.30
N LEU A 40 -8.22 -12.84 -16.63
CA LEU A 40 -7.14 -12.48 -15.70
C LEU A 40 -7.19 -11.03 -15.19
N ASN A 41 -7.95 -10.15 -15.86
CA ASN A 41 -8.05 -8.75 -15.43
C ASN A 41 -8.71 -8.61 -14.06
N GLU A 42 -9.59 -9.53 -13.66
CA GLU A 42 -10.21 -9.53 -12.33
C GLU A 42 -9.14 -9.72 -11.25
N PHE A 43 -8.19 -10.62 -11.49
CA PHE A 43 -7.08 -10.88 -10.58
C PHE A 43 -6.04 -9.75 -10.60
N TRP A 44 -5.83 -9.12 -11.76
CA TRP A 44 -5.02 -7.92 -11.85
C TRP A 44 -5.60 -6.76 -11.02
N GLN A 45 -6.94 -6.57 -11.03
CA GLN A 45 -7.62 -5.56 -10.21
C GLN A 45 -7.44 -5.80 -8.70
N ILE A 46 -7.45 -7.06 -8.24
CA ILE A 46 -7.10 -7.40 -6.85
C ILE A 46 -5.69 -6.91 -6.54
N GLY A 47 -4.74 -7.16 -7.43
CA GLY A 47 -3.36 -6.70 -7.27
C GLY A 47 -3.25 -5.18 -7.19
N GLN A 48 -3.97 -4.46 -8.06
CA GLN A 48 -4.02 -3.00 -8.05
C GLN A 48 -4.59 -2.47 -6.73
N ALA A 49 -5.72 -3.00 -6.26
CA ALA A 49 -6.32 -2.59 -5.00
C ALA A 49 -5.38 -2.79 -3.80
N LEU A 50 -4.62 -3.90 -3.79
CA LEU A 50 -3.59 -4.15 -2.76
C LEU A 50 -2.48 -3.08 -2.78
N ARG A 51 -2.08 -2.61 -3.96
CA ARG A 51 -1.12 -1.52 -4.10
C ARG A 51 -1.69 -0.21 -3.54
N ASP A 52 -2.90 0.14 -3.96
CA ASP A 52 -3.55 1.39 -3.55
C ASP A 52 -3.75 1.46 -2.03
N HIS A 53 -4.10 0.33 -1.41
CA HIS A 53 -4.19 0.22 0.05
C HIS A 53 -2.83 0.38 0.74
N GLY A 54 -1.77 -0.19 0.18
CA GLY A 54 -0.40 -0.03 0.68
C GLY A 54 0.06 1.43 0.63
N ASP A 55 -0.22 2.11 -0.48
CA ASP A 55 0.14 3.51 -0.69
C ASP A 55 -0.63 4.44 0.28
N MET A 56 -1.92 4.15 0.54
CA MET A 56 -2.72 4.88 1.53
C MET A 56 -2.14 4.74 2.95
N LEU A 57 -1.77 3.53 3.38
CA LEU A 57 -1.18 3.29 4.71
C LEU A 57 0.18 3.97 4.85
N HIS A 58 1.01 3.94 3.81
CA HIS A 58 2.30 4.62 3.81
C HIS A 58 2.14 6.14 3.92
N GLY A 59 1.20 6.72 3.18
CA GLY A 59 0.88 8.15 3.23
C GLY A 59 0.38 8.59 4.61
N PHE A 60 -0.45 7.76 5.26
CA PHE A 60 -0.89 7.99 6.63
C PHE A 60 0.28 7.97 7.62
N GLN A 61 1.13 6.94 7.58
CA GLN A 61 2.30 6.82 8.46
C GLN A 61 3.25 8.02 8.32
N GLY A 62 3.53 8.45 7.09
CA GLY A 62 4.36 9.63 6.84
C GLY A 62 3.76 10.93 7.41
N THR A 63 2.44 11.07 7.35
CA THR A 63 1.73 12.24 7.87
C THR A 63 1.65 12.23 9.40
N ALA A 64 1.30 11.08 9.99
CA ALA A 64 1.28 10.89 11.44
C ALA A 64 2.66 11.12 12.07
N ARG A 65 3.73 10.60 11.45
CA ARG A 65 5.10 10.82 11.89
C ARG A 65 5.48 12.30 11.90
N ARG A 66 5.15 13.04 10.83
CA ARG A 66 5.41 14.48 10.75
C ARG A 66 4.63 15.26 11.81
N GLY A 67 3.36 14.92 12.04
CA GLY A 67 2.53 15.53 13.08
C GLY A 67 3.09 15.31 14.48
N LEU A 68 3.52 14.08 14.80
CA LEU A 68 4.16 13.75 16.07
C LEU A 68 5.45 14.55 16.26
N LEU A 69 6.36 14.52 15.28
CA LEU A 69 7.63 15.24 15.36
C LEU A 69 7.42 16.76 15.51
N SER A 70 6.49 17.34 14.77
CA SER A 70 6.15 18.77 14.88
C SER A 70 5.62 19.11 16.28
N THR A 71 4.78 18.25 16.85
CA THR A 71 4.20 18.45 18.18
C THR A 71 5.27 18.33 19.26
N SER A 72 6.11 17.30 19.21
CA SER A 72 7.24 17.13 20.13
C SER A 72 8.23 18.28 20.05
N THR A 73 8.56 18.76 18.84
CA THR A 73 9.42 19.93 18.66
C THR A 73 8.84 21.17 19.32
N ARG A 74 7.52 21.39 19.19
CA ARG A 74 6.82 22.49 19.87
C ARG A 74 6.91 22.36 21.39
N TYR A 75 6.65 21.18 21.96
CA TYR A 75 6.75 20.98 23.40
C TYR A 75 8.18 21.16 23.94
N LEU A 76 9.19 20.73 23.18
CA LEU A 76 10.58 20.92 23.54
C LEU A 76 11.00 22.40 23.45
N ALA A 77 10.53 23.13 22.44
CA ALA A 77 10.81 24.56 22.27
C ALA A 77 10.11 25.43 23.33
N ILE A 78 8.95 25.03 23.83
CA ILE A 78 8.27 25.74 24.94
C ILE A 78 9.08 25.66 26.24
N ASN A 79 9.97 24.67 26.38
CA ASN A 79 10.85 24.50 27.54
C ASN A 79 12.26 25.08 27.35
N GLU A 80 12.50 25.93 26.33
CA GLU A 80 13.74 26.68 26.30
C GLU A 80 13.77 27.65 27.50
N PRO A 81 14.75 27.54 28.42
CA PRO A 81 14.86 28.48 29.51
C PRO A 81 15.17 29.86 28.95
N VAL A 82 14.29 30.83 29.23
CA VAL A 82 14.61 32.25 29.09
C VAL A 82 15.76 32.53 30.06
N TYR A 83 17.00 32.37 29.61
CA TYR A 83 18.17 32.83 30.37
C TYR A 83 18.05 34.34 30.53
N GLY A 84 17.92 34.76 31.80
CA GLY A 84 17.37 36.05 32.20
C GLY A 84 18.17 37.26 31.75
N GLY A 85 17.42 38.30 31.38
CA GLY A 85 17.87 39.69 31.44
C GLY A 85 17.25 40.35 32.66
N VAL A 86 17.82 40.14 33.86
CA VAL A 86 17.52 40.98 35.02
C VAL A 86 18.43 42.20 34.90
N GLN A 87 17.87 43.32 34.44
CA GLN A 87 18.57 44.61 34.44
C GLN A 87 18.67 45.07 35.89
N ASN A 88 19.90 45.12 36.42
CA ASN A 88 20.19 45.80 37.69
C ASN A 88 20.11 47.31 37.43
N GLU A 89 19.08 47.95 37.98
CA GLU A 89 18.96 49.40 38.02
C GLU A 89 19.68 49.94 39.27
N HIS A 90 20.35 51.09 39.07
CA HIS A 90 21.31 51.75 39.96
C HIS A 90 20.74 52.28 41.27
#